data_AF-A0A316V1P5-F1
#
_entry.id   AF-A0A316V1P5-F1
#
_cell.length_a   1.000
_cell.length_b   1.000
_cell.length_c   1.000
_cell.angle_alpha   90.00
_cell.angle_beta   90.00
_cell.angle_gamma   90.00
#
_symmetry.space_group_name_H-M   'P 1'
#
loop_
_entity.id
_entity.type
_entity.pdbx_description
1 polymer ?
#
loop_
_entity_poly.entity_id
_entity_poly.type
_entity_poly.pdbx_seq_one_letter_code
_entity_poly.pdbx_strand_id
1 'polypeptide(L)'
;MYIILIGRTALQTFIERRQAVALAGACFRRPIRILVPVALSLALISVLTATNGFKYASVLASDLNNQAAQPPAVWENALEYFNSLLSLLYQPYANRDTRAVNFIPLGRIAWFVDVAFQQVFVVVVFAFVLPFTIFKYKVIGFASMIVLSAWIGRWSWYTVTGLVLAEFAVVYRSMMPDKSSTAMAKRGQRRVSLTPPKFNTFQSAMTKIVPLAMIFIGVLFKYVWAAAAPQYQNKELLAHANVNTGMLSTNFDPVERAYPRYDDWFLCTGLLLLIELSDNAQNVLSSGLFVYLGRLGFSIALISGTVMISLGGLLHNHLVNTLHVTNPSLILWVEFLAMVPCCLLCADTWSRLVDDAGLKLSHWFFHFVRN
;
A
#
# COMPACT_ATOMS: atom_id res chain seq x y z
N MET A 1 3.40 -2.93 -3.13
CA MET A 1 3.00 -1.79 -3.99
C MET A 1 2.36 -0.62 -3.23
N TYR A 2 1.38 -0.82 -2.33
CA TYR A 2 0.68 0.25 -1.59
C TYR A 2 1.63 1.25 -0.89
N ILE A 3 2.70 0.76 -0.27
CA ILE A 3 3.68 1.58 0.45
C ILE A 3 4.40 2.58 -0.49
N ILE A 4 4.76 2.16 -1.72
CA ILE A 4 5.39 3.06 -2.71
C ILE A 4 4.38 4.10 -3.21
N LEU A 5 3.12 3.69 -3.42
CA LEU A 5 2.05 4.58 -3.84
C LEU A 5 1.74 5.66 -2.80
N ILE A 6 1.85 5.35 -1.50
CA ILE A 6 1.79 6.36 -0.44
C ILE A 6 2.87 7.40 -0.67
N GLY A 7 4.14 7.00 -0.81
CA GLY A 7 5.22 7.96 -1.09
C GLY A 7 4.95 8.83 -2.32
N ARG A 8 4.41 8.23 -3.39
CA ARG A 8 4.12 8.88 -4.67
C ARG A 8 3.00 9.92 -4.62
N THR A 9 1.96 9.63 -3.84
CA THR A 9 0.73 10.43 -3.80
C THR A 9 0.64 11.28 -2.53
N ALA A 10 1.45 10.98 -1.51
CA ALA A 10 1.27 11.53 -0.17
C ALA A 10 1.30 13.06 -0.16
N LEU A 11 2.29 13.58 -0.87
CA LEU A 11 2.69 14.98 -0.88
C LEU A 11 2.61 15.60 -2.27
N GLN A 12 1.82 15.01 -3.17
CA GLN A 12 1.69 15.50 -4.53
C GLN A 12 1.32 17.00 -4.58
N THR A 13 0.35 17.43 -3.77
CA THR A 13 -0.06 18.85 -3.70
C THR A 13 1.05 19.77 -3.22
N PHE A 14 1.94 19.29 -2.34
CA PHE A 14 3.11 20.04 -1.90
C PHE A 14 4.18 20.09 -2.98
N ILE A 15 4.43 18.99 -3.70
CA ILE A 15 5.40 18.94 -4.80
C ILE A 15 4.98 19.88 -5.95
N GLU A 16 3.68 19.95 -6.24
CA GLU A 16 3.13 20.85 -7.26
C GLU A 16 3.21 22.33 -6.87
N ARG A 17 2.89 22.68 -5.61
CA ARG A 17 2.74 24.09 -5.18
C ARG A 17 3.94 24.66 -4.42
N ARG A 18 4.76 23.80 -3.81
CA ARG A 18 5.91 24.17 -2.94
C ARG A 18 5.58 25.14 -1.81
N GLN A 19 4.37 25.03 -1.24
CA GLN A 19 3.91 25.88 -0.15
C GLN A 19 3.90 25.14 1.18
N ALA A 20 4.37 25.79 2.25
CA ALA A 20 4.40 25.22 3.61
C ALA A 20 3.00 24.77 4.10
N VAL A 21 1.95 25.52 3.74
CA VAL A 21 0.56 25.19 4.09
C VAL A 21 0.12 23.86 3.47
N ALA A 22 0.55 23.57 2.24
CA ALA A 22 0.22 22.31 1.58
C ALA A 22 0.92 21.11 2.25
N LEU A 23 2.13 21.31 2.76
CA LEU A 23 2.86 20.30 3.55
C LEU A 23 2.16 20.07 4.90
N ALA A 24 1.92 21.13 5.67
CA ALA A 24 1.23 21.06 6.95
C ALA A 24 -0.14 20.39 6.81
N GLY A 25 -0.91 20.76 5.78
CA GLY A 25 -2.19 20.13 5.49
C GLY A 25 -2.10 18.64 5.21
N ALA A 26 -1.03 18.15 4.58
CA ALA A 26 -0.84 16.71 4.39
C ALA A 26 -0.48 16.01 5.71
N CYS A 27 0.31 16.66 6.57
CA CYS A 27 0.68 16.13 7.90
C CYS A 27 -0.54 15.97 8.82
N PHE A 28 -1.39 17.00 8.93
CA PHE A 28 -2.53 16.98 9.85
C PHE A 28 -3.68 16.09 9.37
N ARG A 29 -3.96 16.07 8.06
CA ARG A 29 -5.13 15.35 7.53
C ARG A 29 -4.95 13.84 7.46
N ARG A 30 -3.74 13.36 7.19
CA ARG A 30 -3.47 11.93 6.93
C ARG A 30 -3.68 11.02 8.14
N PRO A 31 -3.19 11.35 9.34
CA PRO A 31 -3.50 10.61 10.56
C PRO A 31 -5.00 10.38 10.74
N ILE A 32 -5.79 11.44 10.63
CA ILE A 32 -7.25 11.38 10.82
C ILE A 32 -7.91 10.55 9.71
N ARG A 33 -7.47 10.74 8.46
CA ARG A 33 -8.00 9.99 7.30
C ARG A 33 -7.74 8.49 7.39
N ILE A 34 -6.64 8.05 8.01
CA ILE A 34 -6.33 6.62 8.20
C ILE A 34 -6.99 6.10 9.47
N LEU A 35 -6.94 6.88 10.55
CA LEU A 35 -7.41 6.45 11.86
C LEU A 35 -8.92 6.22 11.90
N VAL A 36 -9.72 7.12 11.33
CA VAL A 36 -11.19 7.02 11.42
C VAL A 36 -11.73 5.75 10.74
N PRO A 37 -11.36 5.44 9.48
CA PRO A 37 -11.80 4.19 8.86
C PRO A 37 -11.30 2.94 9.59
N VAL A 38 -10.07 2.96 10.10
CA VAL A 38 -9.52 1.81 10.84
C VAL A 38 -10.28 1.60 12.15
N ALA A 39 -10.52 2.67 12.92
CA ALA A 39 -11.31 2.64 14.16
C ALA A 39 -12.71 2.07 13.92
N LEU A 40 -13.41 2.59 12.90
CA LEU A 40 -14.74 2.14 12.56
C LEU A 40 -14.76 0.70 12.04
N SER A 41 -13.72 0.27 11.31
CA SER A 41 -13.62 -1.12 10.83
C SER A 41 -13.49 -2.10 12.00
N LEU A 42 -12.66 -1.76 12.99
CA LEU A 42 -12.52 -2.51 14.23
C LEU A 42 -13.86 -2.55 14.98
N ALA A 43 -14.52 -1.40 15.16
CA ALA A 43 -15.84 -1.32 15.78
C ALA A 43 -16.88 -2.22 15.07
N LEU A 44 -16.91 -2.21 13.74
CA LEU A 44 -17.79 -3.04 12.93
C LEU A 44 -17.54 -4.53 13.17
N ILE A 45 -16.27 -4.97 13.15
CA ILE A 45 -15.90 -6.36 13.38
C ILE A 45 -16.44 -6.83 14.73
N SER A 46 -16.35 -5.98 15.75
CA SER A 46 -16.79 -6.38 17.07
C SER A 46 -18.30 -6.38 17.26
N VAL A 47 -19.03 -5.49 16.57
CA VAL A 47 -20.49 -5.59 16.49
C VAL A 47 -20.88 -6.90 15.81
N LEU A 48 -20.21 -7.28 14.71
CA LEU A 48 -20.45 -8.55 14.03
C LEU A 48 -20.12 -9.75 14.92
N THR A 49 -19.06 -9.68 15.71
CA THR A 49 -18.76 -10.74 16.68
C THR A 49 -19.85 -10.84 17.74
N ALA A 50 -20.30 -9.72 18.30
CA ALA A 50 -21.38 -9.70 19.30
C ALA A 50 -22.71 -10.24 18.75
N THR A 51 -22.97 -10.08 17.44
CA THR A 51 -24.18 -10.60 16.78
C THR A 51 -24.02 -12.01 16.19
N ASN A 52 -22.92 -12.71 16.51
CA ASN A 52 -22.58 -14.04 15.96
C ASN A 52 -22.41 -14.07 14.43
N GLY A 53 -22.01 -12.97 13.81
CA GLY A 53 -21.73 -12.87 12.38
C GLY A 53 -20.61 -13.77 11.87
N PHE A 54 -19.76 -14.31 12.77
CA PHE A 54 -18.65 -15.21 12.41
C PHE A 54 -18.91 -16.68 12.81
N LYS A 55 -20.16 -17.05 13.07
CA LYS A 55 -20.52 -18.40 13.57
C LYS A 55 -19.95 -19.56 12.74
N TYR A 56 -19.84 -19.39 11.42
CA TYR A 56 -19.38 -20.44 10.50
C TYR A 56 -17.90 -20.31 10.11
N ALA A 57 -17.18 -19.32 10.65
CA ALA A 57 -15.78 -19.06 10.31
C ALA A 57 -14.85 -20.22 10.70
N SER A 58 -15.09 -20.85 11.86
CA SER A 58 -14.29 -22.00 12.31
C SER A 58 -14.45 -23.22 11.42
N VAL A 59 -15.68 -23.50 10.97
CA VAL A 59 -16.01 -24.59 10.04
C VAL A 59 -15.36 -24.33 8.69
N LEU A 60 -15.50 -23.10 8.16
CA LEU A 60 -14.82 -22.69 6.94
C LEU A 60 -13.29 -22.89 7.05
N ALA A 61 -12.70 -22.49 8.18
CA ALA A 61 -11.26 -22.62 8.39
C ALA A 61 -10.79 -24.08 8.48
N SER A 62 -11.59 -24.98 9.06
CA SER A 62 -11.28 -26.41 9.07
C SER A 62 -11.41 -27.04 7.69
N ASP A 63 -12.46 -26.72 6.96
CA ASP A 63 -12.77 -27.33 5.65
C ASP A 63 -11.74 -26.91 4.59
N LEU A 64 -11.30 -25.66 4.62
CA LEU A 64 -10.25 -25.14 3.72
C LEU A 64 -8.82 -25.37 4.22
N ASN A 65 -8.64 -25.93 5.43
CA ASN A 65 -7.34 -26.01 6.12
C ASN A 65 -6.58 -24.67 6.10
N ASN A 66 -7.30 -23.57 6.35
CA ASN A 66 -6.78 -22.21 6.20
C ASN A 66 -6.92 -21.42 7.50
N GLN A 67 -5.79 -21.17 8.16
CA GLN A 67 -5.73 -20.38 9.38
C GLN A 67 -6.15 -18.91 9.20
N ALA A 68 -6.08 -18.37 7.98
CA ALA A 68 -6.51 -16.99 7.73
C ALA A 68 -8.04 -16.82 7.73
N ALA A 69 -8.79 -17.92 7.68
CA ALA A 69 -10.26 -17.93 7.74
C ALA A 69 -10.81 -18.08 9.17
N GLN A 70 -9.92 -18.21 10.17
CA GLN A 70 -10.33 -18.30 11.57
C GLN A 70 -11.09 -17.03 12.01
N PRO A 71 -12.03 -17.14 12.95
CA PRO A 71 -12.76 -15.99 13.44
C PRO A 71 -11.78 -14.97 14.05
N PRO A 72 -12.01 -13.66 13.85
CA PRO A 72 -11.18 -12.64 14.47
C PRO A 72 -11.27 -12.74 15.99
N ALA A 73 -10.19 -12.36 16.68
CA ALA A 73 -10.20 -12.28 18.13
C ALA A 73 -11.23 -11.25 18.62
N VAL A 74 -11.72 -11.40 19.85
CA VAL A 74 -12.69 -10.49 20.46
C VAL A 74 -11.98 -9.70 21.54
N TRP A 75 -12.21 -8.38 21.60
CA TRP A 75 -11.73 -7.61 22.72
C TRP A 75 -12.57 -7.87 23.97
N GLU A 76 -11.91 -7.91 25.11
CA GLU A 76 -12.58 -8.11 26.39
C GLU A 76 -13.19 -6.79 26.88
N ASN A 77 -12.48 -5.67 26.64
CA ASN A 77 -12.78 -4.37 27.25
C ASN A 77 -12.55 -3.19 26.28
N ALA A 78 -13.23 -2.06 26.51
CA ALA A 78 -13.02 -0.82 25.74
C ALA A 78 -11.57 -0.29 25.83
N LEU A 79 -10.88 -0.52 26.96
CA LEU A 79 -9.48 -0.17 27.10
C LEU A 79 -8.57 -0.96 26.15
N GLU A 80 -8.88 -2.25 25.93
CA GLU A 80 -8.13 -3.09 24.99
C GLU A 80 -8.31 -2.61 23.55
N TYR A 81 -9.52 -2.16 23.20
CA TYR A 81 -9.80 -1.53 21.92
C TYR A 81 -8.94 -0.27 21.70
N PHE A 82 -8.92 0.66 22.65
CA PHE A 82 -8.10 1.88 22.55
C PHE A 82 -6.60 1.56 22.52
N ASN A 83 -6.13 0.64 23.36
CA ASN A 83 -4.72 0.22 23.38
C ASN A 83 -4.31 -0.44 22.06
N SER A 84 -5.19 -1.24 21.45
CA SER A 84 -4.93 -1.88 20.16
C SER A 84 -4.86 -0.86 19.03
N LEU A 85 -5.76 0.12 19.03
CA LEU A 85 -5.77 1.21 18.06
C LEU A 85 -4.53 2.11 18.17
N LEU A 86 -4.11 2.45 19.40
CA LEU A 86 -2.87 3.19 19.63
C LEU A 86 -1.63 2.37 19.26
N SER A 87 -1.63 1.07 19.57
CA SER A 87 -0.55 0.17 19.17
C SER A 87 -0.43 0.12 17.66
N LEU A 88 -1.54 -0.01 16.92
CA LEU A 88 -1.51 -0.04 15.45
C LEU A 88 -0.95 1.25 14.81
N LEU A 89 -1.05 2.39 15.50
CA LEU A 89 -0.51 3.66 15.02
C LEU A 89 0.94 3.91 15.43
N TYR A 90 1.36 3.45 16.61
CA TYR A 90 2.63 3.83 17.22
C TYR A 90 3.61 2.68 17.39
N GLN A 91 3.28 1.49 16.93
CA GLN A 91 4.18 0.35 17.04
C GLN A 91 5.45 0.59 16.21
N PRO A 92 6.67 0.34 16.73
CA PRO A 92 7.89 0.65 15.99
C PRO A 92 8.22 -0.34 14.85
N TYR A 93 7.53 -1.48 14.80
CA TYR A 93 7.77 -2.56 13.84
C TYR A 93 6.45 -3.15 13.33
N ALA A 94 6.37 -3.37 12.02
CA ALA A 94 5.25 -4.01 11.38
C ALA A 94 5.23 -5.53 11.65
N ASN A 95 4.66 -5.92 12.77
CA ASN A 95 4.49 -7.34 13.11
C ASN A 95 3.18 -7.85 12.51
N ARG A 96 3.20 -9.12 12.06
CA ARG A 96 2.04 -9.80 11.49
C ARG A 96 1.11 -10.38 12.55
N ASP A 97 1.62 -10.60 13.76
CA ASP A 97 0.92 -11.30 14.84
C ASP A 97 0.63 -10.41 16.06
N THR A 98 0.62 -9.08 15.91
CA THR A 98 0.19 -8.21 17.02
C THR A 98 -1.29 -8.35 17.26
N ARG A 99 -1.71 -8.19 18.52
CA ARG A 99 -3.12 -8.19 18.92
C ARG A 99 -3.95 -7.30 17.99
N ALA A 100 -3.53 -6.05 17.78
CA ALA A 100 -4.21 -5.09 16.92
C ALA A 100 -4.45 -5.57 15.49
N VAL A 101 -3.48 -6.31 14.93
CA VAL A 101 -3.52 -6.84 13.57
C VAL A 101 -4.38 -8.11 13.49
N ASN A 102 -4.36 -8.94 14.52
CA ASN A 102 -5.19 -10.15 14.63
C ASN A 102 -6.70 -9.86 14.82
N PHE A 103 -7.06 -8.66 15.26
CA PHE A 103 -8.45 -8.23 15.37
C PHE A 103 -9.09 -7.88 14.01
N ILE A 104 -8.29 -7.60 12.98
CA ILE A 104 -8.78 -7.30 11.63
C ILE A 104 -8.77 -8.59 10.79
N PRO A 105 -9.91 -9.03 10.23
CA PRO A 105 -9.95 -10.10 9.24
C PRO A 105 -8.96 -9.86 8.10
N LEU A 106 -8.19 -10.89 7.71
CA LEU A 106 -6.93 -10.77 6.94
C LEU A 106 -5.78 -10.15 7.75
N GLY A 107 -5.68 -10.47 9.05
CA GLY A 107 -4.69 -9.88 9.97
C GLY A 107 -3.27 -9.93 9.42
N ARG A 108 -2.85 -11.03 8.80
CA ARG A 108 -1.50 -11.17 8.20
C ARG A 108 -1.16 -10.14 7.10
N ILE A 109 -2.12 -9.35 6.63
CA ILE A 109 -1.93 -8.27 5.64
C ILE A 109 -2.12 -6.89 6.30
N ALA A 110 -2.97 -6.74 7.33
CA ALA A 110 -3.36 -5.47 7.93
C ALA A 110 -2.20 -4.63 8.52
N TRP A 111 -1.02 -5.23 8.75
CA TRP A 111 0.21 -4.52 9.12
C TRP A 111 0.60 -3.39 8.15
N PHE A 112 0.07 -3.38 6.91
CA PHE A 112 0.33 -2.30 5.96
C PHE A 112 -0.19 -0.93 6.46
N VAL A 113 -1.19 -0.91 7.35
CA VAL A 113 -1.79 0.31 7.90
C VAL A 113 -0.82 1.02 8.84
N ASP A 114 -0.15 0.26 9.71
CA ASP A 114 0.88 0.77 10.61
C ASP A 114 2.05 1.38 9.80
N VAL A 115 2.55 0.62 8.83
CA VAL A 115 3.59 1.11 7.91
C VAL A 115 3.10 2.37 7.18
N ALA A 116 1.87 2.38 6.68
CA ALA A 116 1.33 3.54 5.98
C ALA A 116 1.36 4.80 6.85
N PHE A 117 1.02 4.67 8.13
CA PHE A 117 1.02 5.78 9.08
C PHE A 117 2.43 6.27 9.40
N GLN A 118 3.34 5.38 9.80
CA GLN A 118 4.73 5.74 10.13
C GLN A 118 5.44 6.42 8.96
N GLN A 119 5.22 5.92 7.75
CA GLN A 119 5.92 6.41 6.58
C GLN A 119 5.46 7.80 6.14
N VAL A 120 4.28 8.28 6.57
CA VAL A 120 3.88 9.67 6.34
C VAL A 120 4.87 10.63 7.01
N PHE A 121 5.31 10.36 8.25
CA PHE A 121 6.28 11.21 8.95
C PHE A 121 7.63 11.26 8.22
N VAL A 122 8.10 10.10 7.77
CA VAL A 122 9.34 9.99 7.00
C VAL A 122 9.27 10.82 5.72
N VAL A 123 8.21 10.64 4.94
CA VAL A 123 8.01 11.32 3.65
C VAL A 123 7.88 12.84 3.82
N VAL A 124 7.24 13.30 4.90
CA VAL A 124 7.13 14.72 5.25
C VAL A 124 8.49 15.35 5.52
N VAL A 125 9.35 14.70 6.33
CA VAL A 125 10.69 15.21 6.65
C VAL A 125 11.53 15.34 5.38
N PHE A 126 11.53 14.32 4.52
CA PHE A 126 12.26 14.39 3.25
C PHE A 126 11.71 15.45 2.31
N ALA A 127 10.39 15.59 2.23
CA ALA A 127 9.79 16.59 1.37
C ALA A 127 10.05 18.02 1.83
N PHE A 128 10.22 18.27 3.12
CA PHE A 128 10.61 19.58 3.62
C PHE A 128 11.97 20.04 3.06
N VAL A 129 12.92 19.11 2.93
CA VAL A 129 14.29 19.41 2.44
C VAL A 129 14.35 19.53 0.91
N LEU A 130 13.39 18.93 0.20
CA LEU A 130 13.38 18.84 -1.27
C LEU A 130 13.56 20.17 -2.03
N PRO A 131 12.87 21.27 -1.67
CA PRO A 131 12.97 22.52 -2.41
C PRO A 131 14.34 23.19 -2.27
N PHE A 132 15.05 22.92 -1.17
CA PHE A 132 16.30 23.60 -0.82
C PHE A 132 17.55 22.86 -1.34
N THR A 133 17.39 21.75 -2.04
CA THR A 133 18.50 20.90 -2.49
C THR A 133 18.70 20.98 -4.01
N ILE A 134 19.94 21.24 -4.44
CA ILE A 134 20.35 21.26 -5.86
C ILE A 134 20.19 19.87 -6.48
N PHE A 135 19.79 19.80 -7.75
CA PHE A 135 19.47 18.54 -8.46
C PHE A 135 20.54 17.44 -8.33
N LYS A 136 21.83 17.76 -8.53
CA LYS A 136 22.93 16.79 -8.43
C LYS A 136 22.98 16.12 -7.04
N TYR A 137 22.94 16.93 -5.98
CA TYR A 137 22.96 16.43 -4.60
C TYR A 137 21.64 15.77 -4.20
N LYS A 138 20.51 16.20 -4.79
CA LYS A 138 19.20 15.58 -4.59
C LYS A 138 19.20 14.13 -5.10
N VAL A 139 19.72 13.88 -6.30
CA VAL A 139 19.78 12.51 -6.86
C VAL A 139 20.71 11.61 -6.03
N ILE A 140 21.90 12.09 -5.68
CA ILE A 140 22.85 11.33 -4.85
C ILE A 140 22.29 11.08 -3.45
N GLY A 141 21.67 12.09 -2.83
CA GLY A 141 21.02 11.99 -1.53
C GLY A 141 19.87 10.99 -1.51
N PHE A 142 19.03 10.99 -2.55
CA PHE A 142 17.96 9.99 -2.67
C PHE A 142 18.47 8.58 -2.93
N ALA A 143 19.43 8.40 -3.82
CA ALA A 143 20.02 7.09 -4.09
C ALA A 143 20.69 6.52 -2.83
N SER A 144 21.48 7.33 -2.13
CA SER A 144 22.12 6.93 -0.86
C SER A 144 21.09 6.60 0.22
N MET A 145 20.02 7.39 0.38
CA MET A 145 18.96 7.10 1.34
C MET A 145 18.20 5.81 1.02
N ILE A 146 17.92 5.54 -0.26
CA ILE A 146 17.27 4.29 -0.68
C ILE A 146 18.18 3.10 -0.33
N VAL A 147 19.48 3.16 -0.68
CA VAL A 147 20.43 2.07 -0.42
C VAL A 147 20.67 1.87 1.08
N LEU A 148 20.87 2.94 1.84
CA LEU A 148 21.09 2.86 3.29
C LEU A 148 19.85 2.35 4.02
N SER A 149 18.65 2.85 3.65
CA SER A 149 17.40 2.37 4.22
C SER A 149 17.12 0.91 3.84
N ALA A 150 17.45 0.51 2.61
CA ALA A 150 17.40 -0.88 2.17
C ALA A 150 18.31 -1.75 3.03
N TRP A 151 19.55 -1.33 3.26
CA TRP A 151 20.52 -2.09 4.03
C TRP A 151 20.11 -2.23 5.51
N ILE A 152 19.56 -1.17 6.12
CA ILE A 152 18.98 -1.25 7.47
C ILE A 152 17.64 -2.02 7.48
N GLY A 153 17.04 -2.22 6.29
CA GLY A 153 15.77 -2.91 6.08
C GLY A 153 14.58 -2.19 6.71
N ARG A 154 14.59 -0.86 6.65
CA ARG A 154 13.42 -0.03 7.01
C ARG A 154 12.49 0.07 5.80
N TRP A 155 11.19 0.26 6.04
CA TRP A 155 10.21 0.50 4.96
C TRP A 155 10.43 1.82 4.19
N SER A 156 11.32 2.69 4.67
CA SER A 156 11.52 4.03 4.10
C SER A 156 12.11 4.04 2.70
N TRP A 157 12.90 3.05 2.28
CA TRP A 157 13.35 2.95 0.88
C TRP A 157 12.19 2.79 -0.11
N TYR A 158 11.08 2.13 0.24
CA TYR A 158 9.90 2.04 -0.62
C TYR A 158 9.22 3.40 -0.75
N THR A 159 9.04 4.11 0.38
CA THR A 159 8.32 5.38 0.40
C THR A 159 9.13 6.53 -0.17
N VAL A 160 10.45 6.56 0.09
CA VAL A 160 11.39 7.48 -0.55
C VAL A 160 11.44 7.22 -2.05
N THR A 161 11.45 5.96 -2.51
CA THR A 161 11.33 5.65 -3.95
C THR A 161 10.06 6.25 -4.54
N GLY A 162 8.92 6.11 -3.86
CA GLY A 162 7.67 6.76 -4.28
C GLY A 162 7.76 8.29 -4.34
N LEU A 163 8.39 8.92 -3.34
CA LEU A 163 8.60 10.36 -3.29
C LEU A 163 9.50 10.84 -4.44
N VAL A 164 10.55 10.09 -4.74
CA VAL A 164 11.44 10.33 -5.90
C VAL A 164 10.64 10.27 -7.19
N LEU A 165 9.82 9.24 -7.38
CA LEU A 165 8.94 9.13 -8.55
C LEU A 165 7.99 10.33 -8.65
N ALA A 166 7.45 10.82 -7.52
CA ALA A 166 6.59 12.00 -7.50
C ALA A 166 7.32 13.28 -7.95
N GLU A 167 8.50 13.51 -7.40
CA GLU A 167 9.35 14.64 -7.75
C GLU A 167 9.74 14.60 -9.23
N PHE A 168 10.16 13.44 -9.74
CA PHE A 168 10.53 13.27 -11.14
C PHE A 168 9.33 13.45 -12.08
N ALA A 169 8.18 12.88 -11.75
CA ALA A 169 6.99 12.98 -12.58
C ALA A 169 6.42 14.40 -12.66
N VAL A 170 6.48 15.18 -11.57
CA VAL A 170 5.90 16.53 -11.52
C VAL A 170 6.90 17.61 -11.97
N VAL A 171 8.15 17.55 -11.52
CA VAL A 171 9.14 18.62 -11.75
C VAL A 171 10.02 18.37 -12.95
N TYR A 172 10.48 17.13 -13.13
CA TYR A 172 11.53 16.81 -14.10
C TYR A 172 11.02 16.15 -15.38
N ARG A 173 9.75 15.72 -15.44
CA ARG A 173 9.15 15.13 -16.66
C ARG A 173 9.14 16.11 -17.83
N SER A 174 8.97 17.41 -17.56
CA SER A 174 9.05 18.46 -18.59
C SER A 174 10.45 18.62 -19.20
N MET A 175 11.49 18.10 -18.54
CA MET A 175 12.87 18.14 -19.02
C MET A 175 13.25 16.90 -19.84
N MET A 176 12.38 15.88 -19.91
CA MET A 176 12.63 14.68 -20.71
C MET A 176 12.30 14.93 -22.19
N PRO A 177 13.11 14.41 -23.13
CA PRO A 177 12.86 14.53 -24.56
C PRO A 177 11.59 13.76 -24.95
N ASP A 178 10.52 14.49 -25.23
CA ASP A 178 9.27 13.92 -25.69
C ASP A 178 9.34 13.68 -27.21
N LYS A 179 9.41 12.41 -27.65
CA LYS A 179 9.23 12.04 -29.06
C LYS A 179 7.75 11.91 -29.45
N SER A 180 6.82 12.03 -28.51
CA SER A 180 5.39 11.91 -28.74
C SER A 180 4.66 13.21 -28.41
N SER A 181 4.97 14.24 -29.19
CA SER A 181 4.03 15.35 -29.40
C SER A 181 2.81 14.85 -30.18
N THR A 182 1.98 14.01 -29.57
CA THR A 182 0.66 13.64 -30.09
C THR A 182 -0.40 14.23 -29.16
N ALA A 183 -0.80 15.45 -29.52
CA ALA A 183 -2.13 16.03 -29.47
C ALA A 183 -2.99 16.07 -28.19
N MET A 184 -2.67 15.39 -27.07
CA MET A 184 -3.51 15.45 -25.84
C MET A 184 -2.83 16.02 -24.59
N ALA A 185 -1.59 16.48 -24.67
CA ALA A 185 -0.91 17.21 -23.60
C ALA A 185 -1.38 18.68 -23.43
N LYS A 186 -2.59 19.02 -23.90
CA LYS A 186 -3.22 20.35 -23.79
C LYS A 186 -4.19 20.47 -22.59
N ARG A 187 -4.04 19.64 -21.55
CA ARG A 187 -4.84 19.79 -20.32
C ARG A 187 -3.98 20.38 -19.19
N GLY A 188 -3.88 21.71 -19.19
CA GLY A 188 -3.77 22.50 -17.96
C GLY A 188 -2.39 22.93 -17.45
N GLN A 189 -1.26 22.55 -18.05
CA GLN A 189 0.05 23.05 -17.62
C GLN A 189 0.54 24.17 -18.54
N ARG A 190 0.63 25.41 -18.02
CA ARG A 190 1.38 26.51 -18.64
C ARG A 190 2.83 26.07 -18.83
N ARG A 191 3.17 25.58 -20.02
CA ARG A 191 4.54 25.24 -20.40
C ARG A 191 5.32 26.54 -20.58
N VAL A 192 6.24 26.84 -19.66
CA VAL A 192 7.37 27.71 -19.97
C VAL A 192 8.27 26.88 -20.88
N SER A 193 8.35 27.30 -22.15
CA SER A 193 9.19 26.67 -23.16
C SER A 193 10.65 26.90 -22.85
N LEU A 194 11.22 26.10 -21.95
CA LEU A 194 12.67 25.93 -21.85
C LEU A 194 13.09 24.98 -22.97
N THR A 195 13.99 25.47 -23.82
CA THR A 195 14.58 24.76 -24.95
C THR A 195 14.98 23.33 -24.52
N PRO A 196 14.46 22.27 -25.14
CA PRO A 196 14.78 20.91 -24.73
C PRO A 196 16.28 20.64 -24.96
N PRO A 197 17.01 20.14 -23.96
CA PRO A 197 18.38 19.68 -24.18
C PRO A 197 18.37 18.55 -25.22
N LYS A 198 19.33 18.59 -26.16
CA LYS A 198 19.53 17.52 -27.16
C LYS A 198 19.93 16.23 -26.44
N PHE A 199 18.95 15.40 -26.09
CA PHE A 199 19.18 14.08 -25.51
C PHE A 199 19.39 13.05 -26.62
N ASN A 200 20.45 12.24 -26.49
CA ASN A 200 20.81 11.20 -27.45
C ASN A 200 19.78 10.06 -27.46
N THR A 201 19.54 9.44 -28.63
CA THR A 201 18.64 8.30 -28.85
C THR A 201 18.87 7.14 -27.86
N PHE A 202 20.12 6.95 -27.42
CA PHE A 202 20.51 5.97 -26.39
C PHE A 202 19.83 6.21 -25.04
N GLN A 203 19.68 7.46 -24.62
CA GLN A 203 19.07 7.82 -23.35
C GLN A 203 17.56 7.61 -23.36
N SER A 204 16.92 7.79 -24.53
CA SER A 204 15.51 7.46 -24.75
C SER A 204 15.24 5.95 -24.80
N ALA A 205 16.23 5.13 -25.18
CA ALA A 205 16.13 3.68 -25.05
C ALA A 205 16.30 3.23 -23.58
N MET A 206 17.24 3.84 -22.85
CA MET A 206 17.47 3.51 -21.43
C MET A 206 16.25 3.77 -20.55
N THR A 207 15.43 4.78 -20.84
CA THR A 207 14.20 5.04 -20.07
C THR A 207 13.20 3.89 -20.12
N LYS A 208 13.18 3.08 -21.19
CA LYS A 208 12.30 1.90 -21.30
C LYS A 208 12.96 0.61 -20.84
N ILE A 209 14.28 0.48 -21.05
CA ILE A 209 15.04 -0.71 -20.69
C ILE A 209 15.17 -0.82 -19.16
N VAL A 210 15.40 0.28 -18.44
CA VAL A 210 15.59 0.24 -16.99
C VAL A 210 14.35 -0.30 -16.25
N PRO A 211 13.12 0.21 -16.48
CA PRO A 211 11.92 -0.34 -15.85
C PRO A 211 11.70 -1.82 -16.19
N LEU A 212 11.93 -2.21 -17.45
CA LEU A 212 11.77 -3.59 -17.90
C LEU A 212 12.79 -4.53 -17.22
N ALA A 213 14.04 -4.11 -17.12
CA ALA A 213 15.08 -4.85 -16.41
C ALA A 213 14.76 -5.00 -14.92
N MET A 214 14.26 -3.95 -14.27
CA MET A 214 13.80 -4.03 -12.88
C MET A 214 12.64 -5.02 -12.71
N ILE A 215 11.64 -5.00 -13.60
CA ILE A 215 10.54 -5.99 -13.59
C ILE A 215 11.10 -7.40 -13.75
N PHE A 216 11.98 -7.60 -14.73
CA PHE A 216 12.57 -8.91 -15.00
C PHE A 216 13.35 -9.44 -13.79
N ILE A 217 14.20 -8.61 -13.17
CA ILE A 217 14.96 -8.95 -11.96
C ILE A 217 14.00 -9.28 -10.80
N GLY A 218 12.95 -8.47 -10.60
CA GLY A 218 11.96 -8.71 -9.56
C GLY A 218 11.21 -10.03 -9.75
N VAL A 219 10.77 -10.35 -10.97
CA VAL A 219 10.12 -11.63 -11.31
C VAL A 219 11.08 -12.81 -11.12
N LEU A 220 12.33 -12.65 -11.55
CA LEU A 220 13.36 -13.67 -11.42
C LEU A 220 13.62 -14.00 -9.94
N PHE A 221 13.80 -12.99 -9.08
CA PHE A 221 14.00 -13.23 -7.66
C PHE A 221 12.74 -13.75 -6.95
N LYS A 222 11.56 -13.25 -7.33
CA LYS A 222 10.31 -13.62 -6.66
C LYS A 222 9.84 -15.03 -6.96
N TYR A 223 9.97 -15.47 -8.22
CA TYR A 223 9.41 -16.75 -8.67
C TYR A 223 10.48 -17.76 -9.05
N VAL A 224 11.46 -17.38 -9.87
CA VAL A 224 12.45 -18.33 -10.41
C VAL A 224 13.43 -18.75 -9.32
N TRP A 225 13.99 -17.79 -8.59
CA TRP A 225 14.91 -18.06 -7.48
C TRP A 225 14.22 -18.78 -6.32
N ALA A 226 13.00 -18.37 -5.96
CA ALA A 226 12.21 -19.03 -4.94
C ALA A 226 11.89 -20.50 -5.28
N ALA A 227 11.63 -20.81 -6.56
CA ALA A 227 11.39 -22.17 -7.01
C ALA A 227 12.68 -23.00 -7.13
N ALA A 228 13.78 -22.40 -7.58
CA ALA A 228 15.05 -23.11 -7.81
C ALA A 228 15.82 -23.40 -6.52
N ALA A 229 15.74 -22.52 -5.51
CA ALA A 229 16.47 -22.66 -4.26
C ALA A 229 15.64 -22.15 -3.05
N PRO A 230 14.57 -22.87 -2.66
CA PRO A 230 13.70 -22.46 -1.56
C PRO A 230 14.45 -22.28 -0.23
N GLN A 231 15.50 -23.08 0.01
CA GLN A 231 16.36 -22.99 1.19
C GLN A 231 17.13 -21.66 1.32
N TYR A 232 17.24 -20.89 0.24
CA TYR A 232 17.94 -19.59 0.23
C TYR A 232 16.99 -18.40 0.09
N GLN A 233 15.68 -18.63 -0.03
CA GLN A 233 14.71 -17.57 -0.26
C GLN A 233 14.74 -16.49 0.82
N ASN A 234 14.92 -16.87 2.09
CA ASN A 234 14.91 -15.95 3.22
C ASN A 234 16.31 -15.50 3.65
N LYS A 235 17.37 -15.97 2.98
CA LYS A 235 18.74 -15.60 3.37
C LYS A 235 19.09 -14.15 3.09
N GLU A 236 18.39 -13.50 2.16
CA GLU A 236 18.50 -12.05 1.96
C GLU A 236 18.16 -11.26 3.23
N LEU A 237 17.28 -11.79 4.09
CA LEU A 237 16.86 -11.13 5.33
C LEU A 237 18.02 -11.05 6.35
N LEU A 238 19.02 -11.94 6.22
CA LEU A 238 20.23 -11.92 7.05
C LEU A 238 21.21 -10.82 6.63
N ALA A 239 21.12 -10.34 5.38
CA ALA A 239 22.04 -9.32 4.85
C ALA A 239 21.76 -7.91 5.39
N HIS A 240 20.63 -7.73 6.09
CA HIS A 240 20.28 -6.44 6.69
C HIS A 240 21.02 -6.18 8.00
N ALA A 241 21.34 -4.91 8.24
CA ALA A 241 21.99 -4.47 9.46
C ALA A 241 20.99 -4.50 10.64
N ASN A 242 21.39 -5.12 11.74
CA ASN A 242 20.66 -5.07 13.00
C ASN A 242 21.02 -3.77 13.74
N VAL A 243 20.04 -2.87 13.85
CA VAL A 243 20.21 -1.55 14.48
C VAL A 243 20.62 -1.65 15.96
N ASN A 244 20.21 -2.71 16.65
CA ASN A 244 20.46 -2.85 18.09
C ASN A 244 21.85 -3.42 18.40
N THR A 245 22.41 -4.23 17.50
CA THR A 245 23.69 -4.92 17.73
C THR A 245 24.81 -4.42 16.82
N GLY A 246 24.50 -3.66 15.76
CA GLY A 246 25.47 -3.23 14.75
C GLY A 246 26.00 -4.36 13.86
N MET A 247 25.53 -5.59 14.06
CA MET A 247 25.90 -6.79 13.28
C MET A 247 24.84 -7.12 12.23
N LEU A 248 25.08 -8.14 11.41
CA LEU A 248 24.06 -8.70 10.52
C LEU A 248 22.89 -9.30 11.32
N SER A 249 21.68 -9.26 10.76
CA SER A 249 20.46 -9.74 11.40
C SER A 249 20.38 -11.27 11.40
N THR A 250 20.95 -11.93 12.41
CA THR A 250 20.99 -13.41 12.49
C THR A 250 19.71 -14.07 12.99
N ASN A 251 18.86 -13.33 13.72
CA ASN A 251 17.69 -13.88 14.42
C ASN A 251 16.37 -13.33 13.86
N PHE A 252 16.22 -13.31 12.54
CA PHE A 252 15.02 -12.78 11.91
C PHE A 252 13.98 -13.88 11.65
N ASP A 253 12.79 -13.73 12.22
CA ASP A 253 11.65 -14.59 11.90
C ASP A 253 10.71 -13.90 10.87
N PRO A 254 10.65 -14.41 9.62
CA PRO A 254 9.78 -13.89 8.58
C PRO A 254 8.30 -14.24 8.76
N VAL A 255 7.95 -15.13 9.70
CA VAL A 255 6.57 -15.48 10.03
C VAL A 255 5.96 -14.36 10.87
N GLU A 256 6.66 -13.93 11.92
CA GLU A 256 6.15 -12.95 12.88
C GLU A 256 6.19 -11.50 12.37
N ARG A 257 7.14 -11.16 11.48
CA ARG A 257 7.38 -9.77 11.06
C ARG A 257 7.26 -9.58 9.56
N ALA A 258 6.54 -8.52 9.18
CA ALA A 258 6.52 -8.07 7.80
C ALA A 258 7.80 -7.28 7.51
N TYR A 259 8.51 -7.68 6.46
CA TYR A 259 9.77 -7.07 6.06
C TYR A 259 9.74 -6.62 4.60
N PRO A 260 10.35 -5.47 4.26
CA PRO A 260 10.49 -5.07 2.88
C PRO A 260 11.53 -5.94 2.18
N ARG A 261 11.22 -6.43 0.97
CA ARG A 261 12.08 -7.36 0.22
C ARG A 261 12.59 -6.76 -1.08
N TYR A 262 13.77 -7.16 -1.52
CA TYR A 262 14.36 -6.62 -2.76
C TYR A 262 13.56 -7.00 -4.00
N ASP A 263 13.07 -8.24 -4.08
CA ASP A 263 12.26 -8.74 -5.19
C ASP A 263 10.98 -7.92 -5.41
N ASP A 264 10.24 -7.66 -4.33
CA ASP A 264 9.03 -6.84 -4.33
C ASP A 264 9.33 -5.38 -4.69
N TRP A 265 10.46 -4.84 -4.23
CA TRP A 265 10.88 -3.47 -4.54
C TRP A 265 11.19 -3.31 -6.03
N PHE A 266 11.98 -4.22 -6.61
CA PHE A 266 12.34 -4.20 -8.03
C PHE A 266 11.09 -4.32 -8.91
N LEU A 267 10.22 -5.28 -8.61
CA LEU A 267 8.99 -5.50 -9.35
C LEU A 267 8.06 -4.28 -9.28
N CYS A 268 7.76 -3.80 -8.08
CA CYS A 268 6.82 -2.68 -7.91
C CYS A 268 7.37 -1.38 -8.50
N THR A 269 8.66 -1.09 -8.29
CA THR A 269 9.29 0.13 -8.80
C THR A 269 9.39 0.11 -10.32
N GLY A 270 9.76 -1.02 -10.91
CA GLY A 270 9.80 -1.19 -12.37
C GLY A 270 8.42 -1.01 -13.01
N LEU A 271 7.37 -1.61 -12.43
CA LEU A 271 5.99 -1.41 -12.90
C LEU A 271 5.54 0.04 -12.81
N LEU A 272 5.80 0.71 -11.68
CA LEU A 272 5.41 2.11 -11.49
C LEU A 272 6.18 3.04 -12.43
N LEU A 273 7.47 2.82 -12.63
CA LEU A 273 8.26 3.57 -13.61
C LEU A 273 7.73 3.37 -15.04
N LEU A 274 7.38 2.14 -15.40
CA LEU A 274 6.81 1.84 -16.71
C LEU A 274 5.48 2.57 -16.93
N ILE A 275 4.62 2.62 -15.90
CA ILE A 275 3.37 3.38 -15.93
C ILE A 275 3.65 4.88 -16.07
N GLU A 276 4.56 5.44 -15.28
CA GLU A 276 4.90 6.88 -15.30
C GLU A 276 5.54 7.34 -16.63
N LEU A 277 6.20 6.43 -17.34
CA LEU A 277 6.88 6.70 -18.61
C LEU A 277 6.04 6.38 -19.85
N SER A 278 4.94 5.62 -19.71
CA SER A 278 4.11 5.19 -20.83
C SER A 278 2.76 5.91 -20.85
N ASP A 279 2.56 6.78 -21.83
CA ASP A 279 1.29 7.50 -22.03
C ASP A 279 0.13 6.52 -22.32
N ASN A 280 0.39 5.42 -23.01
CA ASN A 280 -0.62 4.39 -23.28
C ASN A 280 -1.09 3.73 -21.97
N ALA A 281 -0.15 3.39 -21.08
CA ALA A 281 -0.48 2.81 -19.78
C ALA A 281 -1.26 3.81 -18.91
N GLN A 282 -0.86 5.09 -18.92
CA GLN A 282 -1.59 6.16 -18.24
C GLN A 282 -3.01 6.31 -18.80
N ASN A 283 -3.18 6.28 -20.12
CA ASN A 283 -4.49 6.40 -20.75
C ASN A 283 -5.42 5.25 -20.33
N VAL A 284 -4.94 4.01 -20.38
CA VAL A 284 -5.72 2.83 -19.95
C VAL A 284 -6.09 2.92 -18.47
N LEU A 285 -5.11 3.20 -17.61
CA LEU A 285 -5.30 3.28 -16.15
C LEU A 285 -6.09 4.53 -15.71
N SER A 286 -6.15 5.57 -16.55
CA SER A 286 -6.97 6.77 -16.33
C SER A 286 -8.45 6.58 -16.65
N SER A 287 -8.84 5.42 -17.20
CA SER A 287 -10.25 5.12 -17.42
C SER A 287 -11.03 5.13 -16.10
N GLY A 288 -12.27 5.59 -16.16
CA GLY A 288 -13.11 5.82 -14.97
C GLY A 288 -13.25 4.58 -14.09
N LEU A 289 -13.27 3.38 -14.69
CA LEU A 289 -13.34 2.11 -13.97
C LEU A 289 -12.13 1.88 -13.07
N PHE A 290 -10.90 1.98 -13.60
CA PHE A 290 -9.70 1.75 -12.80
C PHE A 290 -9.47 2.83 -11.75
N VAL A 291 -9.80 4.09 -12.07
CA VAL A 291 -9.76 5.19 -11.10
C VAL A 291 -10.75 4.92 -9.95
N TYR A 292 -11.95 4.46 -10.27
CA TYR A 292 -12.96 4.12 -9.27
C TYR A 292 -12.53 2.92 -8.40
N LEU A 293 -12.04 1.83 -9.00
CA LEU A 293 -11.49 0.70 -8.25
C LEU A 293 -10.29 1.11 -7.38
N GLY A 294 -9.42 1.98 -7.89
CA GLY A 294 -8.30 2.53 -7.13
C GLY A 294 -8.74 3.36 -5.93
N ARG A 295 -9.82 4.15 -6.06
CA ARG A 295 -10.44 4.87 -4.95
C ARG A 295 -10.94 3.91 -3.85
N LEU A 296 -11.51 2.77 -4.24
CA LEU A 296 -12.00 1.74 -3.31
C LEU A 296 -10.89 0.91 -2.66
N GLY A 297 -9.64 1.00 -3.13
CA GLY A 297 -8.56 0.09 -2.71
C GLY A 297 -8.32 0.03 -1.20
N PHE A 298 -8.43 1.16 -0.49
CA PHE A 298 -8.30 1.18 0.97
C PHE A 298 -9.51 0.55 1.67
N SER A 299 -10.72 0.86 1.21
CA SER A 299 -11.98 0.29 1.73
C SER A 299 -12.03 -1.23 1.51
N ILE A 300 -11.61 -1.70 0.33
CA ILE A 300 -11.48 -3.12 0.01
C ILE A 300 -10.53 -3.80 1.00
N ALA A 301 -9.36 -3.21 1.24
CA ALA A 301 -8.37 -3.79 2.16
C ALA A 301 -8.88 -3.91 3.61
N LEU A 302 -9.76 -3.02 4.07
CA LEU A 302 -10.28 -3.02 5.44
C LEU A 302 -11.49 -3.95 5.65
N ILE A 303 -12.34 -4.17 4.64
CA ILE A 303 -13.65 -4.84 4.82
C ILE A 303 -13.79 -6.15 4.09
N SER A 304 -13.06 -6.33 2.98
CA SER A 304 -13.21 -7.55 2.18
C SER A 304 -13.01 -8.81 3.02
N GLY A 305 -12.00 -8.83 3.91
CA GLY A 305 -11.78 -9.93 4.85
C GLY A 305 -12.99 -10.19 5.76
N THR A 306 -13.56 -9.13 6.34
CA THR A 306 -14.73 -9.22 7.23
C THR A 306 -15.93 -9.80 6.51
N VAL A 307 -16.21 -9.31 5.30
CA VAL A 307 -17.32 -9.77 4.46
C VAL A 307 -17.11 -11.22 4.01
N MET A 308 -15.89 -11.58 3.59
CA MET A 308 -15.55 -12.93 3.16
C MET A 308 -15.66 -13.95 4.29
N ILE A 309 -15.16 -13.66 5.49
CA ILE A 309 -15.24 -14.62 6.60
C ILE A 309 -16.67 -14.70 7.14
N SER A 310 -17.39 -13.57 7.23
CA SER A 310 -18.75 -13.56 7.76
C SER A 310 -19.77 -14.14 6.77
N LEU A 311 -20.01 -13.46 5.65
CA LEU A 311 -21.01 -13.88 4.67
C LEU A 311 -20.52 -15.07 3.85
N GLY A 312 -19.24 -15.11 3.50
CA GLY A 312 -18.68 -16.25 2.77
C GLY A 312 -18.68 -17.52 3.60
N GLY A 313 -18.42 -17.44 4.91
CA GLY A 313 -18.58 -18.60 5.82
C GLY A 313 -20.01 -19.13 5.87
N LEU A 314 -21.01 -18.23 5.88
CA LEU A 314 -22.42 -18.62 5.80
C LEU A 314 -22.74 -19.31 4.47
N LEU A 315 -22.30 -18.71 3.36
CA LEU A 315 -22.52 -19.25 2.01
C LEU A 315 -21.87 -20.63 1.86
N HIS A 316 -20.62 -20.79 2.28
CA HIS A 316 -19.90 -22.06 2.26
C HIS A 316 -20.65 -23.13 3.05
N ASN A 317 -21.02 -22.82 4.29
CA ASN A 317 -21.76 -23.75 5.14
C ASN A 317 -23.11 -24.12 4.52
N HIS A 318 -23.80 -23.19 3.84
CA HIS A 318 -25.04 -23.51 3.14
C HIS A 318 -24.81 -24.46 1.95
N LEU A 319 -23.79 -24.21 1.13
CA LEU A 319 -23.45 -25.05 -0.03
C LEU A 319 -23.02 -26.47 0.39
N VAL A 320 -22.17 -26.59 1.41
CA VAL A 320 -21.60 -27.86 1.84
C VAL A 320 -22.56 -28.64 2.75
N ASN A 321 -23.08 -27.99 3.80
CA ASN A 321 -23.82 -28.69 4.85
C ASN A 321 -25.33 -28.73 4.62
N THR A 322 -25.92 -27.78 3.88
CA THR A 322 -27.36 -27.80 3.57
C THR A 322 -27.67 -28.38 2.20
N LEU A 323 -26.90 -27.99 1.18
CA LEU A 323 -27.12 -28.41 -0.21
C LEU A 323 -26.29 -29.64 -0.61
N HIS A 324 -25.39 -30.11 0.26
CA HIS A 324 -24.54 -31.28 0.05
C HIS A 324 -23.76 -31.25 -1.27
N VAL A 325 -23.33 -30.06 -1.70
CA VAL A 325 -22.50 -29.90 -2.89
C VAL A 325 -21.11 -30.44 -2.56
N THR A 326 -20.68 -31.48 -3.26
CA THR A 326 -19.38 -32.15 -3.04
C THR A 326 -18.30 -31.73 -4.03
N ASN A 327 -18.65 -31.03 -5.11
CA ASN A 327 -17.69 -30.62 -6.13
C ASN A 327 -16.95 -29.34 -5.70
N PRO A 328 -15.65 -29.40 -5.37
CA PRO A 328 -14.91 -28.25 -4.84
C PRO A 328 -14.79 -27.11 -5.85
N SER A 329 -14.69 -27.42 -7.14
CA SER A 329 -14.59 -26.41 -8.20
C SER A 329 -15.88 -25.61 -8.35
N LEU A 330 -17.03 -26.27 -8.14
CA LEU A 330 -18.33 -25.61 -8.21
C LEU A 330 -18.54 -24.69 -7.00
N ILE A 331 -18.17 -25.15 -5.80
CA ILE A 331 -18.24 -24.36 -4.56
C ILE A 331 -17.38 -23.10 -4.71
N LEU A 332 -16.13 -23.25 -5.13
CA LEU A 332 -15.21 -22.12 -5.33
C LEU A 332 -15.73 -21.14 -6.39
N TRP A 333 -16.30 -21.63 -7.49
CA TRP A 333 -16.84 -20.77 -8.53
C TRP A 333 -18.04 -19.95 -8.04
N VAL A 334 -18.97 -20.58 -7.32
CA VAL A 334 -20.13 -19.90 -6.73
C VAL A 334 -19.69 -18.88 -5.68
N GLU A 335 -18.76 -19.25 -4.80
CA GLU A 335 -18.21 -18.33 -3.80
C GLU A 335 -17.49 -17.15 -4.45
N PHE A 336 -16.67 -17.39 -5.47
CA PHE A 336 -15.96 -16.32 -6.18
C PHE A 336 -16.95 -15.35 -6.84
N LEU A 337 -17.95 -15.86 -7.55
CA LEU A 337 -18.94 -15.02 -8.24
C LEU A 337 -19.90 -14.30 -7.29
N ALA A 338 -20.21 -14.86 -6.13
CA ALA A 338 -21.04 -14.20 -5.14
C ALA A 338 -20.25 -13.18 -4.32
N MET A 339 -19.07 -13.57 -3.83
CA MET A 339 -18.29 -12.78 -2.88
C MET A 339 -17.57 -11.60 -3.52
N VAL A 340 -17.03 -11.73 -4.74
CA VAL A 340 -16.32 -10.60 -5.38
C VAL A 340 -17.23 -9.39 -5.58
N PRO A 341 -18.43 -9.50 -6.19
CA PRO A 341 -19.37 -8.38 -6.30
C PRO A 341 -19.85 -7.90 -4.93
N CYS A 342 -20.13 -8.81 -4.00
CA CYS A 342 -20.57 -8.45 -2.64
C CYS A 342 -19.51 -7.59 -1.92
N CYS A 343 -18.24 -8.00 -1.96
CA CYS A 343 -17.13 -7.24 -1.39
C CYS A 343 -16.98 -5.86 -2.05
N LEU A 344 -17.16 -5.76 -3.38
CA LEU A 344 -17.10 -4.47 -4.07
C LEU A 344 -18.25 -3.53 -3.67
N LEU A 345 -19.47 -4.06 -3.53
CA LEU A 345 -20.63 -3.28 -3.06
C LEU A 345 -20.43 -2.80 -1.63
N CYS A 346 -19.99 -3.68 -0.72
CA CYS A 346 -19.67 -3.32 0.66
C CYS A 346 -18.50 -2.32 0.75
N ALA A 347 -17.49 -2.45 -0.11
CA ALA A 347 -16.38 -1.50 -0.16
C ALA A 347 -16.83 -0.13 -0.68
N ASP A 348 -17.74 -0.05 -1.65
CA ASP A 348 -18.30 1.22 -2.13
C ASP A 348 -19.16 1.91 -1.07
N THR A 349 -20.05 1.16 -0.41
CA THR A 349 -20.86 1.73 0.68
C THR A 349 -19.98 2.24 1.81
N TRP A 350 -18.94 1.49 2.19
CA TRP A 350 -17.97 1.97 3.16
C TRP A 350 -17.19 3.20 2.71
N SER A 351 -16.72 3.23 1.46
CA SER A 351 -15.98 4.36 0.92
C SER A 351 -16.80 5.65 1.05
N ARG A 352 -18.11 5.58 0.78
CA ARG A 352 -19.01 6.73 0.86
C ARG A 352 -19.39 7.12 2.28
N LEU A 353 -19.61 6.15 3.16
CA LEU A 353 -20.07 6.40 4.52
C LEU A 353 -18.92 6.77 5.47
N VAL A 354 -17.78 6.11 5.31
CA VAL A 354 -16.66 6.18 6.26
C VAL A 354 -15.47 6.92 5.68
N ASP A 355 -14.99 6.56 4.48
CA ASP A 355 -13.78 7.20 3.94
C ASP A 355 -14.05 8.66 3.53
N ASP A 356 -15.16 8.93 2.85
CA ASP A 356 -15.56 10.29 2.46
C ASP A 356 -15.90 11.14 3.70
N ALA A 357 -16.48 10.54 4.75
CA ALA A 357 -16.71 11.22 6.02
C ALA A 357 -15.39 11.54 6.76
N GLY A 358 -14.46 10.59 6.81
CA GLY A 358 -13.12 10.78 7.37
C GLY A 358 -12.32 11.85 6.61
N LEU A 359 -12.48 11.93 5.28
CA LEU A 359 -11.88 12.98 4.47
C LEU A 359 -12.45 14.36 4.85
N LYS A 360 -13.78 14.49 4.95
CA LYS A 360 -14.45 15.74 5.37
C LYS A 360 -14.03 16.16 6.78
N LEU A 361 -14.00 15.21 7.72
CA LEU A 361 -13.54 15.45 9.10
C LEU A 361 -12.10 15.95 9.11
N SER A 362 -11.20 15.33 8.32
CA SER A 362 -9.80 15.76 8.24
C SER A 362 -9.66 17.19 7.71
N HIS A 363 -10.47 17.56 6.71
CA HIS A 363 -10.48 18.92 6.15
C HIS A 363 -11.00 19.95 7.16
N TRP A 364 -12.09 19.61 7.85
CA TRP A 364 -12.65 20.43 8.91
C TRP A 364 -11.64 20.65 10.04
N PHE A 365 -11.00 19.58 10.52
CA PHE A 365 -10.00 19.67 11.58
C PHE A 365 -8.79 20.53 11.18
N PHE A 366 -8.29 20.37 9.95
CA PHE A 366 -7.19 21.21 9.47
C PHE A 366 -7.59 22.69 9.36
N HIS A 367 -8.83 22.99 8.96
CA HIS A 367 -9.33 24.36 8.93
C HIS A 367 -9.49 24.94 10.34
N PHE A 368 -9.95 24.13 11.30
CA PHE A 368 -10.06 24.52 12.70
C PHE A 368 -8.70 24.85 13.32
N VAL A 369 -7.66 24.03 13.08
CA VAL A 369 -6.30 24.28 13.62
C VAL A 369 -5.60 25.45 12.91
N ARG A 370 -5.97 25.74 11.66
CA ARG A 370 -5.37 26.83 10.88
C ARG A 370 -5.89 28.22 11.29
N ASN A 371 -7.15 28.29 11.68
CA ASN A 371 -7.81 29.50 12.16
C ASN A 371 -7.47 29.74 13.63
#